data_AF-A0A8X6K9Y3-F1
#
_entry.id   AF-A0A8X6K9Y3-F1
#
_cell.length_a   1.000
_cell.length_b   1.000
_cell.length_c   1.000
_cell.angle_alpha   90.00
_cell.angle_beta   90.00
_cell.angle_gamma   90.00
#
_symmetry.space_group_name_H-M   'P 1'
#
loop_
_entity.id
_entity.type
_entity.pdbx_description
1 polymer ?
#
loop_
_entity_poly.entity_id
_entity_poly.type
_entity_poly.pdbx_seq_one_letter_code
_entity_poly.pdbx_strand_id
1 'polypeptide(L)'
;MSSRRETTESERLLFVKCSKEGKSLREIASLIGETHGCVQKVLQKYKKTGSVANIPGRERKEILSTTVMRKIIHSVKKDPRELERKQISLCISEMLLYLNIRGNYSLLPLQHHIM
;
A
#
# COMPACT_ATOMS: atom_id res chain seq x y z
N MET A 1 -23.60 3.06 -1.17
CA MET A 1 -22.68 4.19 -0.93
C MET A 1 -22.22 4.70 -2.28
N SER A 2 -22.35 5.99 -2.60
CA SER A 2 -21.81 6.52 -3.85
C SER A 2 -20.29 6.39 -3.85
N SER A 3 -19.71 6.01 -4.99
CA SER A 3 -18.25 5.94 -5.14
C SER A 3 -17.65 7.31 -4.90
N ARG A 4 -16.63 7.40 -4.05
CA ARG A 4 -15.96 8.67 -3.74
C ARG A 4 -15.21 9.14 -5.00
N ARG A 5 -15.73 10.15 -5.70
CA ARG A 5 -15.11 10.72 -6.91
C ARG A 5 -13.79 11.39 -6.55
N GLU A 6 -12.76 11.12 -7.35
CA GLU A 6 -11.53 11.90 -7.32
C GLU A 6 -11.68 13.15 -8.18
N THR A 7 -11.04 14.24 -7.77
CA THR A 7 -10.97 15.45 -8.59
C THR A 7 -10.07 15.21 -9.80
N THR A 8 -10.55 15.68 -10.94
CA THR A 8 -9.79 15.70 -12.19
C THR A 8 -8.55 16.58 -12.04
N GLU A 9 -7.56 16.36 -12.90
CA GLU A 9 -6.35 17.18 -12.89
C GLU A 9 -6.64 18.64 -13.26
N SER A 10 -7.57 18.87 -14.19
CA SER A 10 -8.07 20.18 -14.60
C SER A 10 -8.68 20.98 -13.44
N GLU A 11 -9.53 20.36 -12.62
CA GLU A 11 -10.12 21.00 -11.43
C GLU A 11 -9.02 21.43 -10.44
N ARG A 12 -8.02 20.57 -10.23
CA ARG A 12 -6.92 20.86 -9.31
C ARG A 12 -5.98 21.94 -9.83
N LEU A 13 -5.76 22.01 -11.15
CA LEU A 13 -5.05 23.13 -11.77
C LEU A 13 -5.79 24.45 -11.56
N LEU A 14 -7.12 24.45 -11.69
CA LEU A 14 -7.95 25.62 -11.40
C LEU A 14 -7.83 26.05 -9.93
N PHE A 15 -7.80 25.12 -8.97
CA PHE A 15 -7.58 25.46 -7.55
C PHE A 15 -6.28 26.25 -7.36
N VAL A 16 -5.18 25.75 -7.95
CA VAL A 16 -3.87 26.40 -7.84
C VAL A 16 -3.88 27.77 -8.52
N LYS A 17 -4.49 27.88 -9.71
CA LYS A 17 -4.59 29.14 -10.45
C LYS A 17 -5.36 30.19 -9.64
N CYS A 18 -6.56 29.87 -9.17
CA CYS A 18 -7.37 30.78 -8.35
C CYS A 18 -6.68 31.15 -7.02
N SER A 19 -5.94 30.22 -6.42
CA SER A 19 -5.15 30.52 -5.22
C SER A 19 -3.99 31.48 -5.50
N LYS A 20 -3.36 31.43 -6.68
CA LYS A 20 -2.33 32.39 -7.10
C LYS A 20 -2.91 33.77 -7.40
N GLU A 21 -4.15 33.83 -7.85
CA GLU A 21 -4.92 35.08 -8.02
C GLU A 21 -5.36 35.71 -6.70
N GLY A 22 -5.12 35.05 -5.56
CA GLY A 22 -5.45 35.58 -4.22
C GLY A 22 -6.88 35.29 -3.75
N LYS A 23 -7.64 34.45 -4.46
CA LYS A 23 -9.01 34.08 -4.04
C LYS A 23 -8.99 33.25 -2.76
N SER A 24 -10.02 33.42 -1.93
CA SER A 24 -10.22 32.65 -0.71
C SER A 24 -10.64 31.21 -1.01
N LEU A 25 -10.38 30.30 -0.07
CA LEU A 25 -10.76 28.88 -0.20
C LEU A 25 -12.26 28.68 -0.44
N ARG A 26 -13.10 29.53 0.17
CA ARG A 26 -14.56 29.48 0.02
C ARG A 26 -15.00 29.90 -1.37
N GLU A 27 -14.42 30.96 -1.92
CA GLU A 27 -14.71 31.41 -3.28
C GLU A 27 -14.28 30.35 -4.31
N ILE A 28 -13.10 29.75 -4.13
CA ILE A 28 -12.62 28.67 -5.00
C ILE A 28 -13.57 27.47 -4.98
N ALA A 29 -14.01 27.07 -3.78
CA ALA A 29 -14.97 26.00 -3.58
C ALA A 29 -16.30 26.29 -4.30
N SER A 30 -16.86 27.49 -4.12
CA SER A 30 -18.11 27.89 -4.78
C SER A 30 -18.00 27.98 -6.29
N LEU A 31 -16.86 28.43 -6.83
CA LEU A 31 -16.65 28.56 -8.28
C LEU A 31 -16.59 27.20 -9.00
N ILE A 32 -16.03 26.18 -8.34
CA ILE A 32 -15.77 24.86 -8.97
C ILE A 32 -16.82 23.82 -8.53
N GLY A 33 -17.64 24.12 -7.52
CA GLY A 33 -18.65 23.20 -7.00
C GLY A 33 -18.05 22.10 -6.10
N GLU A 34 -16.92 22.40 -5.46
CA GLU A 34 -16.18 21.46 -4.63
C GLU A 34 -16.22 21.86 -3.15
N THR A 35 -15.94 20.92 -2.26
CA THR A 35 -15.98 21.23 -0.83
C THR A 35 -14.74 22.02 -0.40
N HIS A 36 -14.90 22.93 0.57
CA HIS A 36 -13.79 23.69 1.16
C HIS A 36 -12.63 22.78 1.61
N GLY A 37 -12.95 21.64 2.24
CA GLY A 37 -11.95 20.68 2.70
C GLY A 37 -11.18 19.99 1.56
N CYS A 38 -11.84 19.77 0.40
CA CYS A 38 -11.18 19.26 -0.80
C CYS A 38 -10.14 20.26 -1.32
N VAL A 39 -10.55 21.51 -1.52
CA VAL A 39 -9.68 22.61 -1.99
C VAL A 39 -8.50 22.80 -1.05
N GLN A 40 -8.75 22.85 0.25
CA GLN A 40 -7.72 23.01 1.27
C GLN A 40 -6.67 21.88 1.21
N LYS A 41 -7.10 20.62 1.11
CA LYS A 41 -6.19 19.46 1.03
C LYS A 41 -5.33 19.51 -0.22
N VAL A 42 -5.91 19.84 -1.37
CA VAL A 42 -5.16 19.94 -2.63
C VAL A 42 -4.12 21.06 -2.57
N LEU A 43 -4.50 22.25 -2.08
CA LEU A 43 -3.57 23.38 -1.97
C LEU A 43 -2.46 23.12 -0.95
N GLN A 44 -2.76 22.48 0.18
CA GLN A 44 -1.74 22.06 1.14
C GLN A 44 -0.77 21.04 0.54
N LYS A 45 -1.27 20.05 -0.22
CA LYS A 45 -0.43 19.10 -0.96
C LYS A 45 0.47 19.82 -1.96
N TYR A 46 -0.11 20.74 -2.74
CA TYR A 46 0.63 21.51 -3.73
C TYR A 46 1.73 22.36 -3.08
N LYS A 47 1.46 23.02 -1.94
CA LYS A 47 2.47 23.77 -1.17
C LYS A 47 3.62 22.88 -0.69
N LYS A 48 3.35 21.61 -0.36
CA LYS A 48 4.37 20.66 0.14
C LYS A 48 5.19 20.01 -0.97
N THR A 49 4.55 19.66 -2.08
CA THR A 49 5.16 18.81 -3.13
C THR A 49 5.42 19.53 -4.45
N GLY A 50 4.79 20.68 -4.67
CA GLY A 50 4.77 21.38 -5.96
C GLY A 50 3.95 20.68 -7.05
N SER A 51 3.37 19.51 -6.77
CA SER A 51 2.65 18.71 -7.75
C SER A 51 1.13 18.78 -7.59
N VAL A 52 0.45 18.90 -8.71
CA VAL A 52 -1.02 18.88 -8.79
C VAL A 52 -1.53 17.44 -8.88
N ALA A 53 -0.73 16.53 -9.45
CA ALA A 53 -1.07 15.12 -9.70
C ALA A 53 -1.46 14.36 -8.44
N ASN A 54 -2.33 13.34 -8.57
CA ASN A 54 -2.77 12.58 -7.41
C ASN A 54 -1.64 11.66 -6.97
N ILE A 55 -1.56 11.43 -5.66
CA ILE A 55 -0.62 10.44 -5.16
C ILE A 55 -1.23 9.09 -5.55
N PRO A 56 -0.52 8.26 -6.33
CA PRO A 56 -1.03 6.94 -6.65
C PRO A 56 -1.29 6.18 -5.36
N GLY A 57 -2.31 5.32 -5.37
CA GLY A 57 -2.60 4.45 -4.23
C GLY A 57 -1.33 3.70 -3.81
N ARG A 58 -1.06 3.68 -2.51
CA ARG A 58 0.06 2.90 -1.99
C ARG A 58 -0.31 1.43 -2.08
N GLU A 59 0.46 0.66 -2.84
CA GLU A 59 0.31 -0.79 -2.85
C GLU A 59 0.56 -1.36 -1.45
N ARG A 60 -0.02 -2.53 -1.19
CA ARG A 60 0.26 -3.27 0.04
C ARG A 60 1.74 -3.64 0.03
N LYS A 61 2.46 -3.30 1.10
CA LYS A 61 3.85 -3.73 1.25
C LYS A 61 3.93 -5.25 1.14
N GLU A 62 4.79 -5.73 0.24
CA GLU A 62 5.09 -7.15 0.14
C GLU A 62 5.78 -7.64 1.42
N ILE A 63 5.38 -8.83 1.89
CA ILE A 63 5.97 -9.46 3.08
C ILE A 63 7.35 -10.03 2.73
N LEU A 64 7.49 -10.54 1.51
CA LEU A 64 8.72 -11.18 1.04
C LEU A 64 9.65 -10.14 0.40
N SER A 65 10.95 -10.32 0.60
CA SER A 65 11.94 -9.54 -0.15
C SER A 65 11.96 -9.93 -1.63
N THR A 66 12.35 -8.99 -2.49
CA THR A 66 12.47 -9.20 -3.94
C THR A 66 13.40 -10.37 -4.28
N THR A 67 14.46 -10.57 -3.50
CA THR A 67 15.40 -11.69 -3.66
C THR A 67 14.73 -13.03 -3.36
N VAL A 68 13.96 -13.12 -2.28
CA VAL A 68 13.23 -14.34 -1.92
C VAL A 68 12.17 -14.64 -2.98
N MET A 69 11.43 -13.63 -3.43
CA MET A 69 10.44 -13.78 -4.48
C MET A 69 11.07 -14.26 -5.80
N ARG A 70 12.23 -13.72 -6.21
CA ARG A 70 12.96 -14.20 -7.40
C ARG A 70 13.41 -15.65 -7.26
N LYS A 71 13.89 -16.07 -6.09
CA LYS A 71 14.28 -17.46 -5.83
C LYS A 71 13.07 -18.39 -5.96
N ILE A 72 11.93 -18.00 -5.39
CA ILE A 72 10.68 -18.74 -5.51
C ILE A 72 10.26 -18.84 -6.98
N ILE A 73 10.24 -17.73 -7.72
CA ILE A 73 9.86 -17.74 -9.15
C ILE A 73 10.80 -18.65 -9.95
N HIS A 74 12.11 -18.60 -9.68
CA HIS A 74 13.09 -19.44 -10.37
C HIS A 74 12.92 -20.93 -10.05
N SER A 75 12.70 -21.28 -8.77
CA SER A 75 12.48 -22.66 -8.36
C SER A 75 11.20 -23.24 -8.98
N VAL A 76 10.12 -22.46 -8.98
CA VAL A 76 8.84 -22.86 -9.60
C VAL A 76 8.96 -23.02 -11.12
N LYS A 77 9.72 -22.15 -11.79
CA LYS A 77 9.99 -22.26 -13.23
C LYS A 77 10.83 -23.50 -13.56
N LYS A 78 11.76 -23.88 -12.69
CA LYS A 78 12.65 -25.03 -12.88
C LYS A 78 11.90 -26.35 -12.68
N ASP A 79 11.17 -26.47 -11.57
CA ASP A 79 10.40 -27.65 -11.23
C ASP A 79 9.07 -27.23 -10.57
N PRO A 80 7.94 -27.24 -11.30
CA PRO A 80 6.65 -26.78 -10.79
C PRO A 80 6.17 -27.54 -9.53
N ARG A 81 6.62 -28.79 -9.35
CA ARG A 81 6.30 -29.65 -8.19
C ARG A 81 7.14 -29.35 -6.96
N GLU A 82 8.20 -28.55 -7.06
CA GLU A 82 9.03 -28.15 -5.91
C GLU A 82 8.24 -27.26 -4.92
N LEU A 83 7.19 -26.62 -5.42
CA LEU A 83 6.24 -25.78 -4.70
C LEU A 83 5.57 -26.54 -3.53
N GLU A 84 5.18 -27.79 -3.76
CA GLU A 84 4.47 -28.62 -2.77
C GLU A 84 5.35 -29.00 -1.58
N ARG A 85 6.67 -29.16 -1.77
CA ARG A 85 7.56 -29.69 -0.73
C ARG A 85 8.24 -28.61 0.12
N LYS A 86 8.51 -27.43 -0.46
CA LYS A 86 9.32 -26.40 0.20
C LYS A 86 8.51 -25.20 0.72
N GLN A 87 7.35 -24.90 0.13
CA GLN A 87 6.63 -23.66 0.47
C GLN A 87 5.71 -23.76 1.69
N ILE A 88 5.18 -24.95 2.01
CA ILE A 88 4.38 -25.12 3.24
C ILE A 88 5.29 -25.01 4.48
N SER A 89 6.46 -25.65 4.45
CA SER A 89 7.40 -25.68 5.58
C SER A 89 7.97 -24.30 5.93
N LEU A 90 8.47 -23.56 4.93
CA LEU A 90 9.05 -22.23 5.15
C LEU A 90 7.99 -21.21 5.61
N CYS A 91 6.81 -21.22 4.98
CA CYS A 91 5.73 -20.30 5.33
C CYS A 91 5.17 -20.58 6.73
N ILE A 92 5.01 -21.86 7.14
CA ILE A 92 4.63 -22.24 8.50
C ILE A 92 5.72 -21.81 9.51
N SER A 93 7.00 -22.03 9.20
CA SER A 93 8.10 -21.70 10.13
C SER A 93 8.23 -20.19 10.38
N GLU A 94 8.11 -19.35 9.34
CA GLU A 94 8.13 -17.90 9.49
C GLU A 94 6.86 -17.38 10.19
N MET A 95 5.69 -17.96 9.93
CA MET A 95 4.46 -17.62 10.65
C MET A 95 4.51 -18.01 12.13
N LEU A 96 5.07 -19.19 12.47
CA LEU A 96 5.26 -19.63 13.85
C LEU A 96 6.30 -18.78 14.59
N LEU A 97 7.38 -18.35 13.92
CA LEU A 97 8.35 -17.42 14.50
C LEU A 97 7.71 -16.06 14.84
N TYR A 98 6.83 -15.56 13.97
CA TYR A 98 6.10 -14.31 14.16
C TYR A 98 5.08 -14.38 15.31
N LEU A 99 4.51 -15.56 15.57
CA LEU A 99 3.60 -15.81 16.69
C LEU A 99 4.33 -16.02 18.02
N ASN A 100 5.53 -16.65 18.01
CA ASN A 100 6.32 -16.90 19.22
C ASN A 100 6.89 -15.62 19.86
N ILE A 101 7.11 -14.56 19.07
CA ILE A 101 7.49 -13.23 19.58
C ILE A 101 6.34 -12.60 20.39
N ARG A 102 5.11 -13.14 20.32
CA ARG A 102 3.91 -12.62 21.01
C ARG A 102 3.30 -13.53 22.09
N GLY A 103 3.79 -14.74 22.35
CA GLY A 103 3.17 -15.56 23.40
C GLY A 103 3.83 -16.90 23.70
N ASN A 104 4.11 -17.10 24.99
CA ASN A 104 4.54 -18.34 25.64
C ASN A 104 3.78 -19.59 25.18
N TYR A 105 4.43 -20.53 24.48
CA TYR A 105 4.04 -21.95 24.52
C TYR A 105 5.27 -22.86 24.42
N SER A 106 5.35 -23.81 25.36
CA SER A 106 6.41 -24.79 25.54
C SER A 106 6.51 -25.76 24.37
N LEU A 107 7.70 -25.88 23.79
CA LEU A 107 8.06 -26.87 22.78
C LEU A 107 8.04 -28.28 23.39
N LEU A 108 7.11 -29.14 22.98
CA LEU A 108 7.27 -30.59 23.12
C LEU A 108 8.02 -31.12 21.89
N PRO A 109 9.09 -31.91 22.07
CA PRO A 109 9.86 -32.45 20.94
C PRO A 109 9.12 -33.63 20.32
N LEU A 110 8.72 -33.49 19.05
CA LEU A 110 8.33 -34.61 18.20
C LEU A 110 9.59 -35.42 17.88
N GLN A 111 9.84 -36.48 18.66
CA GLN A 111 10.78 -37.53 18.29
C GLN A 111 10.17 -38.34 17.14
N HIS A 112 10.72 -38.18 15.94
CA HIS A 112 10.50 -39.11 14.85
C HIS A 112 11.27 -40.40 15.13
N HIS A 113 10.58 -41.42 15.66
CA HIS A 113 11.03 -42.80 15.52
C HIS A 113 10.64 -43.28 14.12
N ILE A 114 11.62 -43.34 13.23
CA ILE A 114 11.60 -44.18 12.03
C ILE A 114 12.67 -45.25 12.27
N MET A 115 12.23 -46.46 12.60
CA MET A 115 12.84 -47.73 12.20
C MET A 115 11.72 -48.63 11.73
#